data_AF-A0A529Z6V9-F1
#
_entry.id   AF-A0A529Z6V9-F1
#
_cell.length_a   1.000
_cell.length_b   1.000
_cell.length_c   1.000
_cell.angle_alpha   90.00
_cell.angle_beta   90.00
_cell.angle_gamma   90.00
#
_symmetry.space_group_name_H-M   'P 1'
#
loop_
_entity.id
_entity.type
_entity.pdbx_description
1 polymer ?
#
loop_
_entity_poly.entity_id
_entity_poly.type
_entity_poly.pdbx_seq_one_letter_code
_entity_poly.pdbx_strand_id
1 'polypeptide(L)' 'MHQPTRLENLQFAQSMLKEVRRRLDASGEALLTYLLDMAVIEADERAKAIRLAQQPNQML' A
#
# COMPACT_ATOMS: atom_id res chain seq x y z
N MET A 1 13.99 -20.79 -4.10
CA MET A 1 13.23 -19.78 -3.33
C MET A 1 13.05 -18.56 -4.23
N HIS A 2 11.83 -18.27 -4.69
CA HIS A 2 11.56 -17.06 -5.47
C HIS A 2 11.61 -15.88 -4.49
N GLN A 3 12.53 -14.94 -4.67
CA GLN A 3 12.58 -13.75 -3.83
C GLN A 3 11.45 -12.82 -4.26
N PRO A 4 10.56 -12.42 -3.33
CA PRO A 4 9.46 -11.55 -3.68
C PRO A 4 10.01 -10.22 -4.16
N THR A 5 9.49 -9.79 -5.30
CA THR A 5 9.76 -8.50 -5.89
C THR A 5 9.28 -7.38 -4.97
N ARG A 6 9.86 -6.18 -5.13
CA ARG A 6 9.42 -4.98 -4.40
C ARG A 6 7.92 -4.72 -4.55
N LEU A 7 7.33 -5.11 -5.69
CA LEU A 7 5.90 -4.97 -5.96
C LEU A 7 5.05 -5.96 -5.14
N GLU A 8 5.46 -7.23 -5.06
CA GLU A 8 4.78 -8.25 -4.26
C GLU A 8 4.81 -7.90 -2.77
N ASN A 9 5.94 -7.37 -2.28
CA ASN A 9 6.05 -6.90 -0.90
C ASN A 9 5.10 -5.72 -0.61
N LEU A 10 4.92 -4.80 -1.57
CA LEU A 10 3.98 -3.69 -1.44
C LEU A 10 2.52 -4.16 -1.46
N GLN A 11 2.17 -5.10 -2.34
CA GLN A 11 0.82 -5.69 -2.38
C GLN A 11 0.47 -6.46 -1.11
N PHE A 12 1.45 -7.19 -0.55
CA PHE A 12 1.30 -7.87 0.73
C PHE A 12 1.07 -6.87 1.86
N ALA A 13 1.89 -5.82 1.96
CA ALA A 13 1.71 -4.76 2.95
C ALA A 13 0.34 -4.07 2.83
N GLN A 14 -0.09 -3.74 1.61
CA GLN A 14 -1.41 -3.14 1.36
C GLN A 14 -2.55 -4.04 1.85
N SER A 15 -2.44 -5.36 1.65
CA SER A 15 -3.46 -6.32 2.07
C SER A 15 -3.55 -6.44 3.59
N MET A 16 -2.41 -6.43 4.27
CA MET A 16 -2.35 -6.41 5.75
C MET A 16 -2.98 -5.14 6.32
N LEU A 17 -2.66 -3.98 5.73
CA LEU A 17 -3.22 -2.70 6.19
C LEU A 17 -4.76 -2.65 6.02
N LYS A 18 -5.32 -3.20 4.93
CA LYS A 18 -6.78 -3.30 4.76
C LYS A 18 -7.46 -4.16 5.84
N GLU A 19 -6.83 -5.25 6.24
CA GLU A 19 -7.35 -6.15 7.28
C GLU A 19 -7.31 -5.52 8.67
N VAL A 20 -6.21 -4.85 9.01
CA VAL A 20 -6.08 -4.12 10.28
C VAL A 20 -7.16 -3.03 10.39
N ARG A 21 -7.48 -2.35 9.29
CA ARG A 21 -8.52 -1.29 9.26
C ARG A 21 -9.89 -1.83 9.58
N ARG A 22 -10.21 -2.98 8.97
CA ARG A 22 -11.51 -3.64 9.17
C ARG A 22 -11.72 -4.04 10.63
N ARG A 23 -10.64 -4.43 11.33
CA ARG A 23 -10.68 -4.79 12.76
C ARG A 23 -10.80 -3.59 13.69
N LEU A 24 -10.11 -2.49 13.38
CA LEU A 24 -10.14 -1.26 14.18
C LEU A 24 -11.47 -0.49 14.06
N ASP A 25 -12.06 -0.49 12.87
CA ASP A 25 -13.39 0.08 12.66
C ASP A 25 -14.46 -0.68 13.47
N ALA A 26 -14.36 -2.02 13.49
CA ALA A 26 -15.24 -2.87 14.29
C ALA A 26 -15.05 -2.71 15.82
N SER A 27 -13.88 -2.23 16.28
CA SER A 27 -13.63 -1.92 17.70
C SER A 27 -14.01 -0.49 18.10
N GLY A 28 -14.45 0.36 17.16
CA GLY A 28 -14.77 1.76 17.40
C GLY A 28 -13.55 2.67 17.54
N GLU A 29 -12.36 2.23 17.12
CA GLU A 29 -11.11 2.96 17.28
C GLU A 29 -10.83 3.89 16.09
N ALA A 30 -11.62 4.97 16.00
CA ALA A 30 -11.60 5.93 14.89
C ALA A 30 -10.19 6.52 14.59
N LEU A 31 -9.37 6.74 15.62
CA LEU A 31 -8.01 7.26 15.44
C LEU A 31 -7.09 6.25 14.73
N LEU A 32 -7.19 4.97 15.07
CA LEU A 32 -6.36 3.93 14.50
C LEU A 32 -6.79 3.60 13.06
N THR A 33 -8.10 3.62 12.79
CA THR A 33 -8.64 3.58 11.42
C THR A 33 -8.12 4.73 10.57
N TYR A 34 -8.14 5.97 11.10
CA TYR A 34 -7.62 7.15 10.40
C TYR A 34 -6.12 7.06 10.09
N LEU A 35 -5.29 6.66 11.08
CA LEU A 35 -3.84 6.51 10.88
C LEU A 35 -3.51 5.45 9.83
N LEU A 36 -4.33 4.41 9.75
CA LEU A 36 -4.17 3.34 8.79
C LEU A 36 -4.58 3.74 7.38
N ASP A 37 -5.66 4.52 7.23
CA ASP A 37 -6.04 5.11 5.95
C ASP A 37 -4.93 6.02 5.40
N MET A 38 -4.30 6.84 6.26
CA MET A 38 -3.15 7.67 5.87
C MET A 38 -1.97 6.83 5.38
N ALA A 39 -1.64 5.74 6.07
CA ALA A 39 -0.56 4.85 5.66
C ALA A 39 -0.84 4.15 4.32
N VAL A 40 -2.10 3.80 4.06
CA VAL A 40 -2.52 3.21 2.78
C VAL A 40 -2.37 4.20 1.63
N ILE A 41 -2.81 5.45 1.82
CA ILE A 41 -2.69 6.51 0.79
C ILE A 41 -1.21 6.72 0.41
N GLU A 42 -0.35 6.90 1.41
CA GLU A 42 1.10 7.11 1.19
C GLU A 42 1.74 5.91 0.45
N ALA A 43 1.38 4.68 0.81
CA ALA A 43 1.90 3.49 0.16
C ALA A 43 1.48 3.39 -1.32
N ASP A 44 0.22 3.73 -1.62
CA ASP A 44 -0.30 3.73 -2.98
C ASP A 44 0.35 4.79 -3.86
N GLU A 45 0.55 6.01 -3.33
CA GLU A 45 1.27 7.07 -4.02
C GLU A 45 2.71 6.67 -4.36
N ARG A 46 3.43 6.09 -3.40
CA ARG A 46 4.80 5.58 -3.63
C ARG A 46 4.83 4.46 -4.66
N ALA A 47 3.89 3.52 -4.60
CA ALA A 47 3.81 2.42 -5.56
C ALA A 47 3.51 2.92 -6.98
N LYS A 48 2.68 3.96 -7.11
CA LYS A 48 2.40 4.62 -8.39
C LYS A 48 3.64 5.35 -8.92
N ALA A 49 4.33 6.11 -8.07
CA ALA A 49 5.56 6.80 -8.44
C ALA A 49 6.65 5.82 -8.93
N ILE A 50 6.83 4.68 -8.23
CA ILE A 50 7.76 3.63 -8.64
C ILE A 50 7.36 3.03 -9.99
N ARG A 51 6.06 2.73 -10.20
CA ARG A 51 5.57 2.19 -11.48
C ARG A 51 5.81 3.16 -12.64
N LEU A 52 5.57 4.45 -12.43
CA LEU A 52 5.83 5.48 -13.44
C LEU A 52 7.33 5.62 -13.73
N ALA A 53 8.18 5.57 -12.70
CA ALA A 53 9.63 5.60 -12.87
C ALA A 53 10.19 4.35 -13.56
N GLN A 54 9.48 3.22 -13.49
CA GLN A 54 9.84 1.96 -14.13
C GLN A 54 9.28 1.81 -15.55
N GLN A 55 8.35 2.67 -15.98
CA GLN A 55 7.92 2.72 -17.37
C GLN A 55 9.02 3.41 -18.19
N PRO A 56 9.70 2.71 -19.12
CA PRO A 56 10.68 3.34 -19.98
C PRO A 56 9.94 4.39 -20.81
N ASN A 57 10.56 5.57 -20.93
CA ASN A 57 10.11 6.70 -21.73
C ASN A 57 9.73 6.23 -23.15
N GLN A 58 8.46 5.88 -23.39
CA GLN A 58 7.89 5.75 -24.72
C GLN A 58 7.55 7.16 -25.23
N MET A 59 8.58 7.99 -25.32
CA MET A 59 8.59 9.16 -26.19
C MET A 59 9.73 8.92 -27.18
N LEU A 60 9.38 8.26 -28.28
CA LEU A 60 9.87 8.46 -29.65
C LEU A 60 9.03 7.57 -30.58
#